data_AF-A0A496V1H4-F1
#
_entry.id   AF-A0A496V1H4-F1
#
_cell.length_a   1.000
_cell.length_b   1.000
_cell.length_c   1.000
_cell.angle_alpha   90.00
_cell.angle_beta   90.00
_cell.angle_gamma   90.00
#
_symmetry.space_group_name_H-M   'P 1'
#
loop_
_entity.id
_entity.type
_entity.pdbx_description
1 polymer ?
#
loop_
_entity_poly.entity_id
_entity_poly.type
_entity_poly.pdbx_seq_one_letter_code
_entity_poly.pdbx_strand_id
1 'polypeptide(L)' 'MPRDEDKDTTIYDVVVNHEEQYSIWPNYREPPNGWRKVGKSGTKAECGKYVKKVWTDMRPLSLRKKMAEQGLD' A
#
# COMPACT_ATOMS: atom_id res chain seq x y z
N MET A 1 -26.20 14.71 2.76
CA MET A 1 -26.07 14.36 1.34
C MET A 1 -25.08 13.22 1.24
N PRO A 2 -25.44 12.05 0.67
CA PRO A 2 -24.44 11.03 0.37
C PRO A 2 -23.54 11.62 -0.73
N ARG A 3 -22.25 11.74 -0.44
CA ARG A 3 -21.26 12.19 -1.43
C ARG A 3 -21.25 11.14 -2.54
N ASP A 4 -21.24 11.58 -3.80
CA ASP A 4 -21.14 10.75 -5.00
C ASP A 4 -19.85 9.89 -5.02
N GLU A 5 -19.75 8.92 -4.12
CA GLU A 5 -18.83 7.77 -4.21
C GLU A 5 -19.34 6.75 -5.25
N ASP A 6 -20.44 7.09 -5.93
CA ASP A 6 -21.06 6.33 -7.01
C ASP A 6 -20.13 6.22 -8.21
N LYS A 7 -19.44 5.07 -8.25
CA LYS A 7 -18.76 4.44 -9.39
C LYS A 7 -17.39 5.02 -9.75
N ASP A 8 -16.48 5.05 -8.78
CA ASP A 8 -15.06 4.93 -9.10
C ASP A 8 -14.81 3.54 -9.75
N THR A 9 -14.85 3.50 -11.08
CA THR A 9 -14.58 2.31 -11.90
C THR A 9 -13.08 2.13 -12.16
N THR A 10 -12.24 3.00 -11.59
CA THR A 10 -10.79 2.91 -11.74
C THR A 10 -10.27 1.62 -11.12
N ILE A 11 -9.44 0.92 -11.88
CA ILE A 11 -8.66 -0.20 -11.36
C ILE A 11 -7.34 0.31 -10.81
N TYR A 12 -7.01 -0.14 -9.62
CA TYR A 12 -5.78 0.18 -8.91
C TYR A 12 -4.91 -1.06 -8.79
N ASP A 13 -3.60 -0.85 -8.74
CA ASP A 13 -2.61 -1.80 -8.27
C ASP A 13 -2.23 -1.46 -6.83
N VAL A 14 -2.01 -2.48 -6.01
CA VAL A 14 -1.33 -2.30 -4.73
C VAL A 14 0.17 -2.20 -5.00
N VAL A 15 0.78 -1.17 -4.43
CA VAL A 15 2.21 -0.89 -4.55
C VAL A 15 2.86 -0.81 -3.18
N VAL A 16 4.16 -1.11 -3.13
CA VAL A 16 4.99 -1.04 -1.91
C VAL A 16 6.30 -0.33 -2.22
N ASN A 17 6.79 0.46 -1.27
CA ASN A 17 8.10 1.11 -1.38
C ASN A 17 9.21 0.35 -0.61
N HIS A 18 10.42 0.90 -0.61
CA HIS A 18 11.59 0.32 0.06
C HIS A 18 11.51 0.33 1.61
N GLU A 19 10.60 1.12 2.19
CA GLU A 19 10.35 1.14 3.63
C GLU A 19 9.20 0.21 4.07
N GLU A 20 8.73 -0.65 3.15
CA GLU A 20 7.57 -1.55 3.35
C GLU A 20 6.24 -0.82 3.58
N GLN A 21 6.11 0.42 3.09
CA GLN A 21 4.86 1.16 3.13
C GLN A 21 3.98 0.80 1.93
N TYR A 22 2.70 0.54 2.18
CA TYR A 22 1.75 0.14 1.15
C TYR A 22 0.87 1.31 0.71
N SER A 23 0.53 1.33 -0.57
CA SER A 23 -0.44 2.27 -1.15
C SER A 23 -1.20 1.62 -2.30
N ILE A 24 -2.18 2.34 -2.83
CA ILE A 24 -2.87 1.99 -4.08
C ILE A 24 -2.50 3.03 -5.15
N TRP A 25 -2.27 2.56 -6.37
CA TRP A 25 -1.89 3.40 -7.51
C TRP A 25 -2.74 3.05 -8.73
N PRO A 26 -3.21 4.03 -9.54
CA PRO A 26 -4.00 3.71 -10.73
C PRO A 26 -3.23 2.78 -11.67
N ASN A 27 -3.85 1.68 -12.10
CA ASN A 27 -3.14 0.61 -12.82
C ASN A 27 -2.65 1.02 -14.23
N TYR A 28 -3.25 2.07 -14.79
CA TYR A 28 -2.92 2.65 -16.10
C TYR A 28 -1.72 3.61 -16.04
N ARG A 29 -1.12 3.81 -14.87
CA ARG A 29 0.11 4.60 -14.70
C ARG A 29 1.23 3.72 -14.20
N GLU A 30 2.44 3.99 -14.67
CA GLU A 30 3.64 3.43 -14.06
C GLU A 30 3.77 3.94 -12.61
N PRO A 31 4.12 3.10 -11.63
CA PRO A 31 4.41 3.55 -10.28
C PRO A 31 5.60 4.52 -10.27
N PRO A 32 5.63 5.51 -9.35
CA PRO A 32 6.80 6.37 -9.18
C PRO A 32 8.05 5.56 -8.82
N ASN A 33 9.23 6.12 -9.11
CA ASN A 33 10.51 5.52 -8.72
C ASN A 33 10.52 5.13 -7.24
N GLY A 34 11.05 3.94 -6.95
CA GLY A 34 11.09 3.39 -5.59
C GLY A 34 9.81 2.69 -5.13
N TRP A 35 8.77 2.65 -5.96
CA TRP A 35 7.56 1.85 -5.74
C TRP A 35 7.52 0.66 -6.70
N ARG A 36 7.01 -0.47 -6.23
CA ARG A 36 6.80 -1.68 -7.06
C ARG A 36 5.41 -2.26 -6.83
N LYS A 37 4.82 -2.85 -7.87
CA LYS A 37 3.55 -3.59 -7.76
C LYS A 37 3.74 -4.87 -6.93
N VAL A 38 2.73 -5.24 -6.15
CA VAL A 38 2.75 -6.48 -5.33
C VAL A 38 1.85 -7.60 -5.88
N GLY A 39 1.27 -7.40 -7.06
CA GLY A 39 0.45 -8.41 -7.75
C GLY A 39 -1.04 -8.41 -7.37
N LYS A 40 -1.49 -7.52 -6.46
CA LYS A 40 -2.91 -7.28 -6.22
C LYS A 40 -3.40 -6.09 -7.04
N SER A 41 -4.45 -6.32 -7.83
CA SER A 41 -5.19 -5.27 -8.53
C SER A 41 -6.70 -5.41 -8.29
N GLY A 42 -7.44 -4.33 -8.51
CA GLY A 42 -8.91 -4.31 -8.41
C GLY A 42 -9.45 -2.93 -8.11
N THR A 43 -10.71 -2.86 -7.67
CA THR A 43 -11.32 -1.60 -7.23
C THR A 43 -10.57 -1.01 -6.05
N LYS A 44 -10.78 0.29 -5.81
CA LYS A 44 -10.27 1.00 -4.62
C LYS A 44 -10.59 0.25 -3.32
N ALA A 45 -11.80 -0.27 -3.20
CA ALA A 45 -12.25 -1.01 -2.02
C ALA A 45 -11.51 -2.34 -1.84
N GLU A 46 -11.34 -3.13 -2.91
CA GLU A 46 -10.61 -4.40 -2.86
C GLU A 46 -9.13 -4.23 -2.54
N CYS A 47 -8.47 -3.25 -3.18
CA CYS A 47 -7.07 -2.95 -2.92
C CYS A 47 -6.88 -2.39 -1.50
N GLY A 48 -7.77 -1.51 -1.04
CA GLY A 48 -7.75 -1.01 0.33
C GLY A 48 -7.94 -2.10 1.39
N LYS A 49 -8.83 -3.07 1.15
CA LYS A 49 -8.98 -4.25 2.03
C LYS A 49 -7.70 -5.10 2.06
N TYR A 50 -7.06 -5.31 0.92
CA TYR A 50 -5.79 -6.02 0.86
C TYR A 50 -4.70 -5.31 1.65
N VAL A 51 -4.51 -3.99 1.46
CA VAL A 51 -3.53 -3.18 2.21
C VAL A 51 -3.74 -3.32 3.72
N LYS A 52 -4.98 -3.18 4.20
CA LYS A 52 -5.31 -3.35 5.63
C LYS A 52 -4.97 -4.75 6.16
N LYS A 53 -5.06 -5.79 5.33
CA LYS A 53 -4.73 -7.16 5.72
C LYS A 53 -3.23 -7.40 5.81
N VAL A 54 -2.43 -6.82 4.90
CA VAL A 54 -0.99 -7.11 4.80
C VAL A 54 -0.11 -6.12 5.55
N TRP A 55 -0.55 -4.88 5.74
CA TRP A 55 0.21 -3.85 6.42
C TRP A 55 -0.10 -3.86 7.93
N THR A 56 0.39 -4.89 8.62
CA THR A 56 0.13 -5.12 10.04
C THR A 56 1.07 -4.35 10.97
N ASP A 57 2.26 -4.01 10.49
CA ASP A 57 3.24 -3.17 11.18
C ASP A 57 3.50 -1.90 10.35
N MET A 58 3.04 -0.76 10.86
CA MET A 58 3.18 0.53 10.18
C MET A 58 4.52 1.22 10.48
N ARG A 59 5.40 0.61 11.30
CA ARG A 59 6.75 1.15 11.53
C ARG A 59 7.55 1.04 10.23
N PRO A 60 8.27 2.11 9.81
CA PRO A 60 9.18 2.02 8.68
C PRO A 60 10.20 0.89 8.85
N LEU A 61 10.54 0.18 7.77
CA LEU A 61 11.54 -0.90 7.81
C LEU A 61 12.86 -0.44 8.45
N SER A 62 13.27 0.79 8.16
CA SER A 62 14.49 1.40 8.72
C SER A 62 14.45 1.49 10.25
N LEU A 63 13.29 1.82 10.83
CA LEU A 63 13.10 1.86 12.28
C LEU A 63 13.10 0.45 12.90
N ARG A 64 12.40 -0.50 12.26
CA ARG A 64 12.35 -1.89 12.72
C ARG A 64 13.74 -2.52 12.77
N LYS A 65 14.57 -2.28 11.75
CA LYS A 65 15.97 -2.72 11.72
C LYS A 65 16.77 -2.14 12.89
N LYS A 66 16.69 -0.83 13.11
CA LYS A 66 17.39 -0.16 14.23
C LYS A 66 16.99 -0.71 15.59
N MET A 67 15.70 -0.97 15.82
CA MET A 67 15.22 -1.55 17.09
C MET A 67 15.71 -2.99 17.28
N ALA A 68 15.71 -3.81 16.22
CA ALA A 68 16.23 -5.17 16.27
C ALA A 68 17.75 -5.21 16.53
N GLU A 69 18.52 -4.32 15.91
CA GLU A 69 19.96 -4.16 16.16
C GLU A 69 20.28 -3.73 17.60
N GLN A 70 19.36 -3.02 18.25
CA GLN A 70 19.50 -2.55 19.63
C GLN A 70 18.90 -3.51 20.67
N GLY A 71 18.27 -4.61 20.25
CA GLY A 71 17.59 -5.56 21.14
C GLY A 71 16.33 -5.00 21.82
N LEU A 72 15.63 -4.08 21.16
CA LEU A 72 14.51 -3.30 21.70
C LEU A 72 13.11 -3.72 21.18
N ASP A 73 12.94 -4.97 20.72
CA ASP A 73 11.66 -5.45 20.16
C ASP A 73 10.63 -5.81 21.24
#